data_AF-A0A0P1H1J0-F1
#
_entry.id   AF-A0A0P1H1J0-F1
#
_cell.length_a   1.000
_cell.length_b   1.000
_cell.length_c   1.000
_cell.angle_alpha   90.00
_cell.angle_beta   90.00
_cell.angle_gamma   90.00
#
_symmetry.space_group_name_H-M   'P 1'
#
loop_
_entity.id
_entity.type
_entity.pdbx_description
1 polymer ?
#
loop_
_entity_poly.entity_id
_entity_poly.type
_entity_poly.pdbx_seq_one_letter_code
_entity_poly.pdbx_strand_id
1 'polypeptide(L)'
;MKRAAMILAGGMALAQGAQAQDLLMFDASTFGNTVLSRNQSALPGAEFEAQIGDYNNEFVSNYGATSVFARTGRPIGRLDILTDKGHAPCTAFLVEGNRLVTNHHCVPGILNNEKLGASAIIAVQLRMGYLRDGIEEGTRMFHVNPAPLETSEALDYSVLQVVGGDANAEFGALELSSVLPSDRDPLWVIGHPMGEAQRISREKCQADSPAVASGRLRHTCDTLPGNSGSPVIDTDLKQVVALHHAGSRAGAVNFAVPMADILRQSKVLKAAVRGDVVLDDIEAERQRLEAEKAALADERARILAEAEAAKAAAAKASAQQADSAAARATAERESLANAALLDALGQAEVSARAVALRAVIDDHPATMAAQAAELALTQLRAPSEADAPAKPAPDASPTRFAALLNTPVPDPGAGPALSPEETEAALSLGRDDYRDIQRTLDALGYGLGEPDGLFGPASRSAVRAFQKENLIEETGYLSANLLDRIADEYNAAPATLDGTYRIFVRRRWDDAYFRRRPDPAYRPGKIETLGSVAIKVENGRTEVLGFQDLSRQKTDAYKDLRVSLDAQGRLKLRSTINFLFGKVRPKVLNLDEPLAKRWATGRAITFEDGEWDEAFHVNIRVLRSD
;
A
#
# COMPACT_ATOMS: atom_id res chain seq x y z
N MET A 1 82.91 31.27 -18.34
CA MET A 1 82.57 30.20 -17.37
C MET A 1 81.41 30.67 -16.50
N LYS A 2 80.45 29.79 -16.17
CA LYS A 2 79.29 30.00 -15.26
C LYS A 2 78.28 31.08 -15.74
N ARG A 3 76.96 30.90 -15.58
CA ARG A 3 76.11 29.73 -15.31
C ARG A 3 74.71 30.09 -15.82
N ALA A 4 74.04 29.24 -16.60
CA ALA A 4 72.63 29.42 -16.89
C ALA A 4 71.79 29.07 -15.65
N ALA A 5 70.86 29.94 -15.26
CA ALA A 5 69.97 29.70 -14.13
C ALA A 5 68.66 29.05 -14.62
N MET A 6 68.51 27.76 -14.33
CA MET A 6 67.29 27.00 -14.58
C MET A 6 66.26 27.40 -13.51
N ILE A 7 65.17 28.07 -13.90
CA ILE A 7 64.05 28.32 -12.98
C ILE A 7 63.19 27.07 -12.94
N LEU A 8 63.39 26.22 -11.92
CA LEU A 8 62.42 25.18 -11.57
C LEU A 8 61.18 25.87 -10.99
N ALA A 9 60.10 25.93 -11.76
CA ALA A 9 58.76 26.15 -11.23
C ALA A 9 58.28 24.88 -10.51
N GLY A 10 58.81 24.63 -9.32
CA GLY A 10 58.37 23.53 -8.46
C GLY A 10 56.96 23.80 -7.95
N GLY A 11 55.97 23.07 -8.46
CA GLY A 11 54.60 23.15 -7.97
C GLY A 11 54.51 22.61 -6.54
N MET A 12 54.33 23.51 -5.56
CA MET A 12 53.82 23.13 -4.25
C MET A 12 52.35 22.74 -4.40
N ALA A 13 52.10 21.45 -4.65
CA ALA A 13 50.81 20.86 -4.34
C ALA A 13 50.62 20.94 -2.82
N LEU A 14 49.81 21.90 -2.37
CA LEU A 14 49.37 21.96 -0.98
C LEU A 14 48.54 20.70 -0.72
N ALA A 15 49.15 19.73 -0.02
CA ALA A 15 48.41 18.63 0.57
C ALA A 15 47.47 19.23 1.63
N GLN A 16 46.20 19.42 1.24
CA GLN A 16 45.15 19.78 2.17
C GLN A 16 44.96 18.58 3.09
N GLY A 17 45.37 18.72 4.35
CA GLY A 17 45.08 17.72 5.37
C GLY A 17 43.57 17.52 5.48
N ALA A 18 43.15 16.28 5.74
CA ALA A 18 41.75 15.97 5.95
C ALA A 18 41.21 16.83 7.10
N GLN A 19 40.19 17.66 6.82
CA GLN A 19 39.44 18.34 7.87
C GLN A 19 38.81 17.27 8.75
N ALA A 20 39.20 17.22 10.02
CA ALA A 20 38.61 16.30 10.99
C ALA A 20 37.12 16.66 11.14
N GLN A 21 36.25 15.70 10.84
CA GLN A 21 34.81 15.92 10.94
C GLN A 21 34.38 15.88 12.40
N ASP A 22 33.56 16.85 12.79
CA ASP A 22 32.96 16.88 14.11
C ASP A 22 31.82 15.87 14.16
N LEU A 23 32.18 14.67 14.63
CA LEU A 23 31.25 13.58 14.92
C LEU A 23 30.22 14.01 15.96
N LEU A 24 29.00 13.51 15.80
CA LEU A 24 27.94 13.69 16.78
C LEU A 24 28.23 12.81 18.01
N MET A 25 28.47 13.45 19.16
CA MET A 25 28.81 12.76 20.40
C MET A 25 27.61 12.63 21.34
N PHE A 26 27.54 11.48 22.01
CA PHE A 26 26.54 11.13 23.02
C PHE A 26 27.22 10.65 24.31
N ASP A 27 26.51 10.74 25.43
CA ASP A 27 27.00 10.28 26.72
C ASP A 27 27.24 8.76 26.74
N ALA A 28 28.27 8.31 27.46
CA ALA A 28 28.62 6.89 27.55
C ALA A 28 27.49 6.02 28.15
N SER A 29 26.66 6.58 29.04
CA SER A 29 25.52 5.87 29.66
C SER A 29 24.37 5.55 28.69
N THR A 30 24.33 6.19 27.52
CA THR A 30 23.33 5.92 26.47
C THR A 30 23.81 4.91 25.42
N PHE A 31 25.04 4.41 25.54
CA PHE A 31 25.56 3.36 24.67
C PHE A 31 24.80 2.05 24.86
N GLY A 32 24.48 1.37 23.75
CA GLY A 32 23.66 0.15 23.74
C GLY A 32 22.15 0.39 23.61
N ASN A 33 21.66 1.62 23.78
CA ASN A 33 20.25 1.96 23.54
C ASN A 33 19.94 2.00 22.04
N THR A 34 18.74 1.55 21.65
CA THR A 34 18.26 1.72 20.26
C THR A 34 17.92 3.18 20.00
N VAL A 35 17.18 3.83 20.91
CA VAL A 35 16.86 5.26 20.82
C VAL A 35 17.90 6.09 21.59
N LEU A 36 18.60 6.99 20.88
CA LEU A 36 19.61 7.86 21.48
C LEU A 36 19.00 9.21 21.91
N SER A 37 18.84 9.39 23.23
CA SER A 37 18.27 10.62 23.81
C SER A 37 19.23 11.80 23.71
N ARG A 38 18.82 12.88 23.04
CA ARG A 38 19.61 14.12 22.85
C ARG A 38 19.68 15.02 24.11
N ASN A 39 20.18 14.50 25.22
CA ASN A 39 20.51 15.31 26.40
C ASN A 39 21.85 16.04 26.18
N GLN A 40 21.78 17.16 25.44
CA GLN A 40 22.76 18.25 25.31
C GLN A 40 24.27 17.89 25.38
N SER A 41 24.92 17.77 24.21
CA SER A 41 26.29 18.29 23.95
C SER A 41 26.66 18.21 22.46
N ALA A 42 26.07 19.06 21.62
CA ALA A 42 26.66 19.36 20.31
C ALA A 42 27.83 20.33 20.53
N LEU A 43 29.06 19.93 20.17
CA LEU A 43 30.22 20.81 20.26
C LEU A 43 30.03 22.07 19.40
N PRO A 44 30.35 23.28 19.89
CA PRO A 44 30.24 24.49 19.09
C PRO A 44 31.33 24.49 18.00
N GLY A 45 30.91 24.49 16.73
CA GLY A 45 31.83 24.63 15.58
C GLY A 45 31.91 23.46 14.61
N ALA A 46 30.97 22.51 14.66
CA ALA A 46 30.94 21.40 13.71
C ALA A 46 30.76 21.85 12.24
N GLU A 47 31.71 21.48 11.38
CA GLU A 47 31.50 21.50 9.92
C GLU A 47 30.60 20.33 9.54
N PHE A 48 29.29 20.58 9.61
CA PHE A 48 28.25 19.58 9.37
C PHE A 48 28.17 19.12 7.90
N GLU A 49 27.74 17.87 7.70
CA GLU A 49 27.29 17.34 6.40
C GLU A 49 26.25 18.27 5.72
N ALA A 50 26.15 18.18 4.40
CA ALA A 50 25.32 19.08 3.60
C ALA A 50 23.92 18.49 3.36
N GLN A 51 22.93 19.11 3.98
CA GLN A 51 21.54 19.07 3.53
C GLN A 51 21.41 19.95 2.28
N ILE A 52 20.80 19.43 1.20
CA ILE A 52 20.76 20.09 -0.11
C ILE A 52 19.31 20.52 -0.41
N GLY A 53 18.92 21.65 0.20
CA GLY A 53 17.56 22.19 0.15
C GLY A 53 16.74 21.76 1.36
N ASP A 54 15.45 21.44 1.17
CA ASP A 54 14.63 20.81 2.20
C ASP A 54 15.09 19.36 2.40
N TYR A 55 15.19 18.88 3.64
CA TYR A 55 15.66 17.50 3.94
C TYR A 55 14.59 16.45 3.59
N ASN A 56 14.82 15.67 2.53
CA ASN A 56 13.79 14.78 1.95
C ASN A 56 14.00 13.29 2.26
N ASN A 57 14.83 12.95 3.26
CA ASN A 57 15.17 11.55 3.57
C ASN A 57 14.01 10.78 4.23
N GLU A 58 13.55 9.75 3.53
CA GLU A 58 12.44 8.89 3.93
C GLU A 58 12.89 7.74 4.83
N PHE A 59 12.02 7.21 5.68
CA PHE A 59 12.29 5.94 6.36
C PHE A 59 12.31 4.79 5.35
N VAL A 60 13.27 3.87 5.46
CA VAL A 60 13.24 2.64 4.67
C VAL A 60 12.01 1.79 5.03
N SER A 61 11.48 1.92 6.26
CA SER A 61 10.21 1.33 6.68
C SER A 61 8.96 1.84 5.93
N ASN A 62 9.06 2.90 5.11
CA ASN A 62 7.93 3.35 4.29
C ASN A 62 7.67 2.41 3.11
N TYR A 63 8.61 1.51 2.80
CA TYR A 63 8.51 0.56 1.70
C TYR A 63 8.27 -0.86 2.22
N GLY A 64 7.43 -1.63 1.51
CA GLY A 64 7.17 -3.03 1.88
C GLY A 64 8.44 -3.88 1.87
N ALA A 65 8.47 -4.95 2.68
CA ALA A 65 9.65 -5.80 2.88
C ALA A 65 10.19 -6.45 1.59
N THR A 66 9.34 -6.61 0.56
CA THR A 66 9.69 -7.14 -0.76
C THR A 66 10.12 -6.05 -1.77
N SER A 67 10.18 -4.78 -1.36
CA SER A 67 10.69 -3.69 -2.20
C SER A 67 12.20 -3.78 -2.39
N VAL A 68 12.72 -3.15 -3.46
CA VAL A 68 14.17 -3.03 -3.66
C VAL A 68 14.82 -2.24 -2.51
N PHE A 69 14.21 -1.14 -2.08
CA PHE A 69 14.74 -0.28 -1.02
C PHE A 69 14.85 -1.01 0.33
N ALA A 70 13.84 -1.78 0.73
CA ALA A 70 13.88 -2.56 1.96
C ALA A 70 14.93 -3.69 1.89
N ARG A 71 15.04 -4.39 0.76
CA ARG A 71 16.07 -5.43 0.57
C ARG A 71 17.48 -4.87 0.59
N THR A 72 17.73 -3.75 -0.10
CA THR A 72 19.05 -3.08 -0.12
C THR A 72 19.38 -2.41 1.21
N GLY A 73 18.37 -1.93 1.97
CA GLY A 73 18.55 -1.39 3.31
C GLY A 73 18.82 -2.44 4.40
N ARG A 74 18.33 -3.67 4.24
CA ARG A 74 18.46 -4.76 5.21
C ARG A 74 19.90 -5.04 5.69
N PRO A 75 20.93 -5.15 4.83
CA PRO A 75 22.34 -5.33 5.25
C PRO A 75 23.03 -4.04 5.74
N ILE A 76 22.30 -2.94 5.98
CA ILE A 76 22.84 -1.66 6.46
C ILE A 76 22.39 -1.44 7.92
N GLY A 77 23.28 -0.94 8.77
CA GLY A 77 23.01 -0.72 10.19
C GLY A 77 23.74 0.48 10.78
N ARG A 78 23.33 0.86 12.00
CA ARG A 78 24.00 1.90 12.79
C ARG A 78 25.21 1.30 13.49
N LEU A 79 26.37 1.92 13.35
CA LEU A 79 27.58 1.54 14.06
C LEU A 79 27.76 2.47 15.25
N ASP A 80 27.63 1.94 16.47
CA ASP A 80 27.84 2.69 17.71
C ASP A 80 29.28 2.47 18.21
N ILE A 81 30.10 3.53 18.28
CA ILE A 81 31.50 3.48 18.73
C ILE A 81 31.62 4.11 20.13
N LEU A 82 31.85 3.29 21.17
CA LEU A 82 32.10 3.77 22.54
C LEU A 82 33.58 4.05 22.76
N THR A 83 33.88 5.23 23.32
CA THR A 83 35.21 5.67 23.74
C THR A 83 35.24 5.96 25.25
N ASP A 84 36.41 6.28 25.79
CA ASP A 84 36.58 6.78 27.17
C ASP A 84 35.99 8.18 27.42
N LYS A 85 35.37 8.81 26.43
CA LYS A 85 34.76 10.16 26.51
C LYS A 85 33.25 10.21 26.23
N GLY A 86 32.66 9.10 25.77
CA GLY A 86 31.32 9.07 25.21
C GLY A 86 31.26 8.16 23.99
N HIS A 87 30.13 8.14 23.27
CA HIS A 87 29.99 7.34 22.06
C HIS A 87 29.50 8.16 20.86
N ALA A 88 29.82 7.70 19.65
CA ALA A 88 29.40 8.32 18.39
C ALA A 88 28.72 7.27 17.49
N PRO A 89 27.60 7.61 16.82
CA PRO A 89 27.02 6.78 15.78
C PRO A 89 27.65 7.12 14.42
N CYS A 90 27.98 6.07 13.67
CA CYS A 90 28.23 6.09 12.24
C CYS A 90 27.23 5.14 11.54
N THR A 91 27.32 5.02 10.23
CA THR A 91 26.68 3.96 9.46
C THR A 91 27.71 2.91 9.04
N ALA A 92 27.26 1.67 8.94
CA ALA A 92 28.02 0.58 8.37
C ALA A 92 27.11 -0.32 7.52
N PHE A 93 27.71 -1.07 6.60
CA PHE A 93 26.99 -2.09 5.84
C PHE A 93 27.76 -3.41 5.78
N LEU A 94 27.02 -4.50 5.75
CA LEU A 94 27.54 -5.85 5.71
C LEU A 94 28.03 -6.22 4.31
N VAL A 95 29.14 -6.95 4.26
CA VAL A 95 29.66 -7.67 3.10
C VAL A 95 29.88 -9.13 3.51
N GLU A 96 30.22 -10.02 2.56
CA GLU A 96 30.42 -11.45 2.85
C GLU A 96 31.49 -11.72 3.92
N GLY A 97 31.32 -12.84 4.65
CA GLY A 97 32.25 -13.31 5.67
C GLY A 97 32.01 -12.75 7.07
N ASN A 98 30.80 -12.29 7.34
CA ASN A 98 30.33 -11.63 8.57
C ASN A 98 31.13 -10.35 8.87
N ARG A 99 31.45 -9.61 7.80
CA ARG A 99 32.25 -8.39 7.82
C ARG A 99 31.38 -7.18 7.56
N LEU A 100 31.82 -6.02 8.04
CA LEU A 100 31.19 -4.74 7.73
C LEU A 100 32.22 -3.75 7.18
N VAL A 101 31.73 -2.80 6.39
CA VAL A 101 32.48 -1.66 5.87
C VAL A 101 31.93 -0.38 6.48
N THR A 102 32.83 0.53 6.86
CA THR A 102 32.55 1.88 7.39
C THR A 102 33.74 2.80 7.11
N ASN A 103 33.73 4.06 7.56
CA ASN A 103 34.88 4.97 7.39
C ASN A 103 36.03 4.69 8.38
N HIS A 104 37.26 5.04 7.97
CA HIS A 104 38.42 5.02 8.87
C HIS A 104 38.23 6.00 10.02
N HIS A 105 37.70 7.20 9.74
CA HIS A 105 37.47 8.21 10.77
C HIS A 105 36.42 7.81 11.83
N CYS A 106 35.58 6.80 11.57
CA CYS A 106 34.71 6.18 12.57
C CYS A 106 35.48 5.19 13.45
N VAL A 107 36.23 4.27 12.83
CA VAL A 107 37.08 3.29 13.52
C VAL A 107 38.34 3.01 12.69
N PRO A 108 39.57 3.17 13.22
CA PRO A 108 39.93 3.65 14.56
C PRO A 108 40.11 5.18 14.65
N GLY A 109 39.99 5.91 13.53
CA GLY A 109 40.38 7.32 13.39
C GLY A 109 39.61 8.31 14.26
N ILE A 110 38.53 7.90 14.93
CA ILE A 110 37.85 8.67 15.98
C ILE A 110 38.81 9.09 17.11
N LEU A 111 39.85 8.28 17.37
CA LEU A 111 40.90 8.57 18.35
C LEU A 111 41.85 9.70 17.91
N ASN A 112 41.89 10.02 16.61
CA ASN A 112 42.69 11.12 16.07
C ASN A 112 41.95 12.47 16.17
N ASN A 113 40.68 12.49 16.63
CA ASN A 113 39.93 13.73 16.79
C ASN A 113 40.36 14.46 18.08
N GLU A 114 41.24 15.46 17.91
CA GLU A 114 41.77 16.29 19.00
C GLU A 114 40.69 16.98 19.85
N LYS A 115 39.53 17.34 19.27
CA LYS A 115 38.41 17.97 20.00
C LYS A 115 37.70 16.96 20.91
N LEU A 116 37.65 15.69 20.51
CA LEU A 116 37.10 14.61 21.35
C LEU A 116 38.10 14.23 22.45
N GLY A 117 39.39 14.17 22.13
CA GLY A 117 40.45 13.83 23.10
C GLY A 117 40.30 12.42 23.69
N ALA A 118 39.67 11.50 22.95
CA ALA A 118 39.56 10.09 23.32
C ALA A 118 40.90 9.38 23.23
N SER A 119 41.16 8.49 24.17
CA SER A 119 42.40 7.71 24.29
C SER A 119 42.21 6.23 23.95
N ALA A 120 40.99 5.71 24.01
CA ALA A 120 40.67 4.33 23.67
C ALA A 120 39.25 4.15 23.12
N ILE A 121 39.08 3.23 22.18
CA ILE A 121 37.78 2.64 21.83
C ILE A 121 37.54 1.48 22.80
N ILE A 122 36.46 1.57 23.58
CA ILE A 122 36.09 0.58 24.60
C ILE A 122 35.27 -0.56 23.97
N ALA A 123 34.33 -0.21 23.08
CA ALA A 123 33.45 -1.18 22.42
C ALA A 123 32.93 -0.62 21.10
N VAL A 124 32.61 -1.51 20.17
CA VAL A 124 31.87 -1.19 18.93
C VAL A 124 30.70 -2.14 18.82
N GLN A 125 29.52 -1.61 18.51
CA GLN A 125 28.29 -2.36 18.30
C GLN A 125 27.68 -2.03 16.94
N LEU A 126 27.18 -3.03 16.24
CA LEU A 126 26.40 -2.89 15.01
C LEU A 126 24.92 -3.14 15.34
N ARG A 127 24.08 -2.16 15.05
CA ARG A 127 22.63 -2.23 15.24
C ARG A 127 21.92 -2.35 13.90
N MET A 128 21.37 -3.54 13.65
CA MET A 128 20.64 -3.90 12.44
C MET A 128 19.13 -3.83 12.68
N GLY A 129 18.34 -3.54 11.65
CA GLY A 129 16.87 -3.58 11.73
C GLY A 129 16.21 -2.40 12.46
N TYR A 130 16.95 -1.35 12.85
CA TYR A 130 16.36 -0.14 13.43
C TYR A 130 15.73 0.75 12.35
N LEU A 131 14.49 0.46 11.97
CA LEU A 131 13.81 1.02 10.79
C LEU A 131 12.85 2.19 11.07
N ARG A 132 12.43 2.42 12.32
CA ARG A 132 11.52 3.52 12.70
C ARG A 132 11.91 4.16 14.01
N ASP A 133 11.91 5.49 14.06
CA ASP A 133 12.26 6.24 15.28
C ASP A 133 11.33 5.88 16.44
N GLY A 134 11.91 5.48 17.57
CA GLY A 134 11.15 5.06 18.76
C GLY A 134 10.64 3.61 18.75
N ILE A 135 10.85 2.84 17.68
CA ILE A 135 10.46 1.42 17.62
C ILE A 135 11.71 0.55 17.66
N GLU A 136 11.83 -0.26 18.72
CA GLU A 136 12.97 -1.17 18.91
C GLU A 136 12.68 -2.60 18.44
N GLU A 137 11.42 -2.95 18.18
CA GLU A 137 11.04 -4.28 17.69
C GLU A 137 11.73 -4.60 16.35
N GLY A 138 12.17 -5.85 16.19
CA GLY A 138 12.96 -6.29 15.03
C GLY A 138 14.42 -5.83 15.02
N THR A 139 14.84 -4.95 15.95
CA THR A 139 16.23 -4.53 16.07
C THR A 139 17.11 -5.67 16.61
N ARG A 140 18.33 -5.77 16.08
CA ARG A 140 19.38 -6.69 16.53
C ARG A 140 20.66 -5.91 16.82
N MET A 141 21.35 -6.30 17.89
CA MET A 141 22.66 -5.77 18.25
C MET A 141 23.70 -6.88 18.11
N PHE A 142 24.78 -6.59 17.40
CA PHE A 142 25.94 -7.46 17.28
C PHE A 142 27.18 -6.73 17.82
N HIS A 143 28.09 -7.47 18.45
CA HIS A 143 29.39 -6.92 18.79
C HIS A 143 30.31 -6.90 17.57
N VAL A 144 31.19 -5.90 17.51
CA VAL A 144 32.16 -5.73 16.42
C VAL A 144 33.55 -5.68 17.05
N ASN A 145 34.51 -6.38 16.47
CA ASN A 145 35.91 -6.25 16.88
C ASN A 145 36.41 -4.84 16.52
N PRO A 146 36.84 -3.99 17.48
CA PRO A 146 37.33 -2.65 17.19
C PRO A 146 38.65 -2.62 16.41
N ALA A 147 39.39 -3.73 16.34
CA ALA A 147 40.56 -3.86 15.49
C ALA A 147 40.13 -4.19 14.05
N PRO A 148 40.38 -3.31 13.05
CA PRO A 148 40.04 -3.59 11.67
C PRO A 148 40.82 -4.79 11.10
N LEU A 149 40.16 -5.58 10.26
CA LEU A 149 40.82 -6.55 9.38
C LEU A 149 41.69 -5.83 8.34
N GLU A 150 41.22 -4.66 7.90
CA GLU A 150 41.87 -3.77 6.95
C GLU A 150 41.36 -2.34 7.18
N THR A 151 42.22 -1.35 7.00
CA THR A 151 41.84 0.06 7.10
C THR A 151 42.79 0.93 6.28
N SER A 152 42.30 2.07 5.79
CA SER A 152 43.10 3.07 5.07
C SER A 152 42.62 4.47 5.45
N GLU A 153 43.47 5.25 6.08
CA GLU A 153 43.21 6.67 6.40
C GLU A 153 43.09 7.51 5.11
N ALA A 154 43.96 7.26 4.12
CA ALA A 154 43.98 8.01 2.86
C ALA A 154 42.71 7.82 2.02
N LEU A 155 42.15 6.61 2.02
CA LEU A 155 40.88 6.28 1.36
C LEU A 155 39.69 6.25 2.35
N ASP A 156 39.88 6.74 3.57
CA ASP A 156 38.88 6.82 4.64
C ASP A 156 37.91 5.62 4.74
N TYR A 157 38.44 4.38 4.78
CA TYR A 157 37.64 3.17 4.94
C TYR A 157 38.24 2.19 5.96
N SER A 158 37.37 1.38 6.55
CA SER A 158 37.71 0.27 7.44
C SER A 158 36.81 -0.93 7.18
N VAL A 159 37.41 -2.13 7.23
CA VAL A 159 36.72 -3.41 7.20
C VAL A 159 36.86 -4.05 8.58
N LEU A 160 35.72 -4.27 9.25
CA LEU A 160 35.67 -4.81 10.61
C LEU A 160 34.95 -6.17 10.61
N GLN A 161 35.21 -6.98 11.64
CA GLN A 161 34.61 -8.30 11.81
C GLN A 161 33.51 -8.24 12.87
N VAL A 162 32.31 -8.72 12.53
CA VAL A 162 31.23 -8.97 13.50
C VAL A 162 31.60 -10.21 14.32
N VAL A 163 31.33 -10.17 15.63
CA VAL A 163 31.68 -11.22 16.60
C VAL A 163 30.49 -11.55 17.51
N GLY A 164 30.42 -12.80 17.98
CA GLY A 164 29.35 -13.27 18.88
C GLY A 164 28.02 -13.64 18.20
N GLY A 165 27.95 -13.58 16.87
CA GLY A 165 26.80 -13.98 16.06
C GLY A 165 27.12 -13.87 14.56
N ASP A 166 26.21 -14.30 13.69
CA ASP A 166 26.31 -14.15 12.23
C ASP A 166 25.24 -13.16 11.75
N ALA A 167 25.68 -11.94 11.39
CA ALA A 167 24.81 -10.90 10.89
C ALA A 167 24.47 -11.09 9.40
N ASN A 168 25.33 -11.73 8.59
CA ASN A 168 25.00 -12.02 7.20
C ASN A 168 23.85 -13.03 7.11
N ALA A 169 23.79 -14.02 8.01
CA ALA A 169 22.72 -15.01 8.02
C ALA A 169 21.32 -14.39 8.21
N GLU A 170 21.18 -13.35 9.05
CA GLU A 170 19.89 -12.67 9.32
C GLU A 170 19.64 -11.45 8.41
N PHE A 171 20.68 -10.76 7.93
CA PHE A 171 20.55 -9.47 7.21
C PHE A 171 21.09 -9.45 5.78
N GLY A 172 21.82 -10.49 5.35
CA GLY A 172 22.45 -10.57 4.04
C GLY A 172 23.75 -9.76 3.95
N ALA A 173 24.16 -9.45 2.72
CA ALA A 173 25.34 -8.66 2.38
C ALA A 173 25.02 -7.73 1.20
N LEU A 174 25.75 -6.62 1.09
CA LEU A 174 25.78 -5.82 -0.13
C LEU A 174 26.92 -6.26 -1.05
N GLU A 175 26.62 -6.26 -2.35
CA GLU A 175 27.60 -6.44 -3.40
C GLU A 175 28.35 -5.13 -3.69
N LEU A 176 29.66 -5.26 -3.95
CA LEU A 176 30.55 -4.14 -4.25
C LEU A 176 30.84 -4.07 -5.75
N SER A 177 30.79 -2.87 -6.31
CA SER A 177 31.12 -2.60 -7.71
C SER A 177 32.38 -1.74 -7.84
N SER A 178 33.18 -2.01 -8.86
CA SER A 178 34.30 -1.14 -9.26
C SER A 178 33.92 -0.15 -10.38
N VAL A 179 32.63 -0.07 -10.74
CA VAL A 179 32.11 0.93 -11.67
C VAL A 179 32.19 2.32 -11.03
N LEU A 180 32.69 3.30 -11.79
CA LEU A 180 32.67 4.71 -11.42
C LEU A 180 31.39 5.35 -11.99
N PRO A 181 30.58 6.04 -11.17
CA PRO A 181 29.43 6.80 -11.66
C PRO A 181 29.83 7.93 -12.62
N SER A 182 29.00 8.14 -13.62
CA SER A 182 29.05 9.25 -14.59
C SER A 182 28.29 10.47 -14.06
N ASP A 183 28.50 11.61 -14.71
CA ASP A 183 27.80 12.86 -14.41
C ASP A 183 26.27 12.67 -14.42
N ARG A 184 25.62 12.98 -13.29
CA ARG A 184 24.16 12.89 -13.10
C ARG A 184 23.57 11.47 -13.07
N ASP A 185 24.40 10.44 -12.95
CA ASP A 185 23.89 9.08 -12.70
C ASP A 185 23.05 9.05 -11.40
N PRO A 186 21.86 8.44 -11.40
CA PRO A 186 21.02 8.34 -10.22
C PRO A 186 21.68 7.47 -9.14
N LEU A 187 21.55 7.88 -7.88
CA LEU A 187 22.14 7.17 -6.74
C LEU A 187 21.08 6.97 -5.64
N TRP A 188 21.35 6.05 -4.73
CA TRP A 188 20.75 6.00 -3.40
C TRP A 188 21.83 6.09 -2.33
N VAL A 189 21.55 6.78 -1.23
CA VAL A 189 22.34 6.73 0.00
C VAL A 189 21.42 6.27 1.12
N ILE A 190 21.77 5.18 1.80
CA ILE A 190 20.97 4.61 2.90
C ILE A 190 21.83 4.63 4.16
N GLY A 191 21.29 5.07 5.28
CA GLY A 191 22.04 5.13 6.54
C GLY A 191 21.26 5.62 7.74
N HIS A 192 22.00 5.95 8.80
CA HIS A 192 21.48 6.34 10.12
C HIS A 192 21.83 7.80 10.45
N PRO A 193 21.20 8.79 9.78
CA PRO A 193 21.39 10.21 10.08
C PRO A 193 21.13 10.49 11.57
N MET A 194 21.97 11.28 12.22
CA MET A 194 21.89 11.62 13.66
C MET A 194 21.94 10.41 14.61
N GLY A 195 22.26 9.21 14.12
CA GLY A 195 22.07 7.95 14.86
C GLY A 195 20.60 7.52 15.00
N GLU A 196 19.70 8.14 14.25
CA GLU A 196 18.26 7.84 14.21
C GLU A 196 17.99 6.61 13.32
N ALA A 197 16.72 6.25 13.14
CA ALA A 197 16.33 5.06 12.39
C ALA A 197 16.64 5.19 10.88
N GLN A 198 16.81 4.04 10.23
CA GLN A 198 17.33 3.95 8.87
C GLN A 198 16.53 4.78 7.86
N ARG A 199 17.22 5.71 7.20
CA ARG A 199 16.68 6.54 6.12
C ARG A 199 17.30 6.22 4.78
N ILE A 200 16.58 6.53 3.70
CA ILE A 200 17.05 6.55 2.33
C ILE A 200 16.95 7.96 1.76
N SER A 201 18.05 8.42 1.15
CA SER A 201 18.08 9.53 0.20
C SER A 201 17.95 8.96 -1.21
N ARG A 202 16.88 9.33 -1.92
CA ARG A 202 16.63 8.93 -3.32
C ARG A 202 16.15 10.09 -4.20
N GLU A 203 15.36 11.02 -3.68
CA GLU A 203 14.83 12.12 -4.48
C GLU A 203 15.91 13.16 -4.71
N LYS A 204 16.24 13.44 -5.97
CA LYS A 204 17.37 14.31 -6.39
C LYS A 204 18.75 13.81 -5.90
N CYS A 205 18.84 12.55 -5.46
CA CYS A 205 20.09 11.89 -5.14
C CYS A 205 20.71 11.32 -6.43
N GLN A 206 21.83 11.91 -6.84
CA GLN A 206 22.53 11.61 -8.09
C GLN A 206 24.00 12.02 -7.92
N ALA A 207 24.87 11.51 -8.78
CA ALA A 207 26.21 12.04 -8.95
C ALA A 207 26.13 13.50 -9.43
N ASP A 208 27.04 14.36 -8.98
CA ASP A 208 27.10 15.74 -9.47
C ASP A 208 27.80 15.81 -10.85
N SER A 209 28.03 17.02 -11.38
CA SER A 209 28.84 17.28 -12.57
C SER A 209 30.02 18.20 -12.22
N PRO A 210 31.28 17.78 -12.44
CA PRO A 210 31.71 16.40 -12.71
C PRO A 210 31.40 15.46 -11.54
N ALA A 211 31.07 14.20 -11.85
CA ALA A 211 30.76 13.16 -10.88
C ALA A 211 31.97 12.83 -10.01
N VAL A 212 33.14 12.60 -10.60
CA VAL A 212 34.39 12.37 -9.86
C VAL A 212 35.31 13.57 -10.03
N ALA A 213 35.71 14.19 -8.91
CA ALA A 213 36.70 15.25 -8.88
C ALA A 213 37.73 14.97 -7.77
N SER A 214 39.01 15.19 -8.06
CA SER A 214 40.11 14.99 -7.09
C SER A 214 40.11 13.61 -6.40
N GLY A 215 39.67 12.56 -7.09
CA GLY A 215 39.58 11.19 -6.55
C GLY A 215 38.42 10.96 -5.56
N ARG A 216 37.42 11.85 -5.51
CA ARG A 216 36.20 11.68 -4.72
C ARG A 216 34.98 11.74 -5.63
N LEU A 217 34.02 10.84 -5.42
CA LEU A 217 32.68 10.96 -5.99
C LEU A 217 31.97 12.13 -5.30
N ARG A 218 31.38 13.01 -6.09
CA ARG A 218 30.52 14.12 -5.69
C ARG A 218 29.08 13.73 -5.93
N HIS A 219 28.20 13.95 -4.95
CA HIS A 219 26.79 13.60 -5.06
C HIS A 219 25.89 14.64 -4.38
N THR A 220 24.64 14.71 -4.82
CA THR A 220 23.63 15.66 -4.32
C THR A 220 22.62 15.03 -3.34
N CYS A 221 22.93 13.84 -2.82
CA CYS A 221 22.09 13.13 -1.87
C CYS A 221 22.12 13.81 -0.50
N ASP A 222 20.96 13.93 0.14
CA ASP A 222 20.82 14.51 1.49
C ASP A 222 21.48 13.60 2.55
N THR A 223 22.43 14.14 3.31
CA THR A 223 23.03 13.44 4.46
C THR A 223 23.11 14.35 5.70
N LEU A 224 23.15 13.74 6.88
CA LEU A 224 23.30 14.39 8.18
C LEU A 224 24.25 13.58 9.09
N PRO A 225 25.05 14.23 9.97
CA PRO A 225 26.02 13.59 10.87
C PRO A 225 25.61 12.22 11.38
N GLY A 226 26.38 11.19 11.01
CA GLY A 226 26.08 9.78 11.27
C GLY A 226 25.88 8.94 9.99
N ASN A 227 25.84 9.58 8.81
CA ASN A 227 25.93 8.89 7.53
C ASN A 227 27.36 8.56 7.10
N SER A 228 28.38 8.96 7.86
CA SER A 228 29.74 8.45 7.72
C SER A 228 29.72 6.91 7.65
N GLY A 229 30.17 6.35 6.52
CA GLY A 229 30.18 4.92 6.25
C GLY A 229 28.92 4.38 5.54
N SER A 230 27.95 5.23 5.21
CA SER A 230 26.80 4.84 4.38
C SER A 230 27.24 4.39 2.98
N PRO A 231 26.70 3.29 2.44
CA PRO A 231 26.92 2.92 1.06
C PRO A 231 26.22 3.90 0.12
N VAL A 232 26.93 4.30 -0.93
CA VAL A 232 26.38 4.97 -2.10
C VAL A 232 26.13 3.88 -3.15
N ILE A 233 24.86 3.70 -3.50
CA ILE A 233 24.37 2.60 -4.34
C ILE A 233 23.95 3.16 -5.69
N ASP A 234 24.38 2.53 -6.76
CA ASP A 234 23.91 2.79 -8.12
C ASP A 234 22.53 2.15 -8.33
N THR A 235 21.56 2.87 -8.91
CA THR A 235 20.16 2.39 -8.96
C THR A 235 19.93 1.26 -9.96
N ASP A 236 20.77 1.15 -10.99
CA ASP A 236 20.63 0.19 -12.08
C ASP A 236 21.39 -1.10 -11.75
N LEU A 237 22.62 -0.96 -11.25
CA LEU A 237 23.45 -2.07 -10.75
C LEU A 237 22.91 -2.62 -9.42
N LYS A 238 22.34 -1.76 -8.56
CA LYS A 238 21.92 -2.06 -7.17
C LYS A 238 23.09 -2.53 -6.28
N GLN A 239 24.31 -2.16 -6.67
CA GLN A 239 25.57 -2.47 -6.01
C GLN A 239 26.17 -1.19 -5.42
N VAL A 240 27.03 -1.33 -4.41
CA VAL A 240 27.75 -0.20 -3.79
C VAL A 240 28.86 0.27 -4.73
N VAL A 241 28.80 1.52 -5.16
CA VAL A 241 29.77 2.17 -6.07
C VAL A 241 30.66 3.18 -5.35
N ALA A 242 30.26 3.67 -4.17
CA ALA A 242 31.13 4.48 -3.30
C ALA A 242 30.76 4.36 -1.81
N LEU A 243 31.67 4.79 -0.94
CA LEU A 243 31.48 4.90 0.51
C LEU A 243 31.30 6.37 0.88
N HIS A 244 30.13 6.79 1.37
CA HIS A 244 29.92 8.17 1.82
C HIS A 244 30.88 8.48 2.98
N HIS A 245 31.45 9.69 2.98
CA HIS A 245 32.40 10.07 4.03
C HIS A 245 32.44 11.56 4.39
N ALA A 246 31.81 12.49 3.64
CA ALA A 246 31.89 13.93 3.93
C ALA A 246 30.79 14.76 3.25
N GLY A 247 30.61 16.00 3.70
CA GLY A 247 29.75 17.01 3.08
C GLY A 247 30.30 18.42 3.10
N SER A 248 29.95 19.25 2.11
CA SER A 248 30.27 20.68 2.10
C SER A 248 29.03 21.54 1.88
N ARG A 249 28.59 22.22 2.95
CA ARG A 249 27.47 23.18 2.90
C ARG A 249 27.73 24.38 2.01
N ALA A 250 29.00 24.80 1.87
CA ALA A 250 29.38 25.91 1.00
C ALA A 250 29.32 25.53 -0.50
N GLY A 251 29.55 24.25 -0.82
CA GLY A 251 29.44 23.72 -2.19
C GLY A 251 28.07 23.14 -2.54
N ALA A 252 27.17 22.95 -1.56
CA ALA A 252 25.92 22.19 -1.69
C ALA A 252 26.12 20.80 -2.31
N VAL A 253 27.21 20.13 -1.93
CA VAL A 253 27.65 18.83 -2.47
C VAL A 253 28.21 17.96 -1.36
N ASN A 254 27.88 16.68 -1.41
CA ASN A 254 28.44 15.65 -0.54
C ASN A 254 29.47 14.80 -1.29
N PHE A 255 30.37 14.15 -0.53
CA PHE A 255 31.50 13.40 -1.07
C PHE A 255 31.51 11.95 -0.59
N ALA A 256 31.99 11.07 -1.47
CA ALA A 256 32.15 9.65 -1.22
C ALA A 256 33.48 9.15 -1.83
N VAL A 257 34.05 8.11 -1.25
CA VAL A 257 35.24 7.43 -1.76
C VAL A 257 34.79 6.38 -2.77
N PRO A 258 35.21 6.43 -4.05
CA PRO A 258 34.81 5.43 -5.03
C PRO A 258 35.22 4.01 -4.61
N MET A 259 34.29 3.06 -4.68
CA MET A 259 34.59 1.65 -4.39
C MET A 259 35.64 1.09 -5.35
N ALA A 260 35.74 1.63 -6.57
CA ALA A 260 36.80 1.31 -7.53
C ALA A 260 38.22 1.47 -6.95
N ASP A 261 38.46 2.48 -6.08
CA ASP A 261 39.78 2.73 -5.51
C ASP A 261 40.00 1.94 -4.21
N ILE A 262 38.94 1.76 -3.41
CA ILE A 262 38.95 0.85 -2.25
C ILE A 262 39.26 -0.59 -2.71
N LEU A 263 38.54 -1.11 -3.70
CA LEU A 263 38.70 -2.46 -4.25
C LEU A 263 40.06 -2.68 -4.94
N ARG A 264 40.69 -1.61 -5.44
CA ARG A 264 42.05 -1.67 -6.04
C ARG A 264 43.15 -1.84 -4.98
N GLN A 265 42.93 -1.30 -3.77
CA GLN A 265 43.88 -1.37 -2.66
C GLN A 265 43.58 -2.53 -1.70
N SER A 266 42.31 -2.92 -1.56
CA SER A 266 41.84 -3.91 -0.61
C SER A 266 42.33 -5.32 -0.92
N LYS A 267 42.72 -6.05 0.13
CA LYS A 267 43.03 -7.48 0.11
C LYS A 267 41.89 -8.33 0.68
N VAL A 268 40.91 -7.69 1.31
CA VAL A 268 39.82 -8.34 2.06
C VAL A 268 38.48 -8.27 1.30
N LEU A 269 38.23 -7.15 0.62
CA LEU A 269 37.04 -6.91 -0.19
C LEU A 269 37.25 -7.40 -1.64
N LYS A 270 36.16 -7.77 -2.30
CA LYS A 270 36.14 -8.17 -3.71
C LYS A 270 34.98 -7.49 -4.42
N ALA A 271 35.17 -7.20 -5.71
CA ALA A 271 34.07 -6.81 -6.57
C ALA A 271 33.18 -8.04 -6.84
N ALA A 272 31.87 -7.82 -6.97
CA ALA A 272 30.96 -8.84 -7.50
C ALA A 272 31.32 -9.13 -8.97
N VAL A 273 31.73 -10.36 -9.26
CA VAL A 273 32.11 -10.77 -10.62
C VAL A 273 30.86 -11.12 -11.40
N ARG A 274 30.45 -10.24 -12.32
CA ARG A 274 29.20 -10.32 -13.11
C ARG A 274 29.19 -11.43 -14.19
N GLY A 275 29.99 -12.48 -14.03
CA GLY A 275 30.23 -13.54 -15.03
C GLY A 275 29.32 -14.75 -14.88
N ASP A 276 29.34 -15.39 -13.71
CA ASP A 276 28.81 -16.75 -13.55
C ASP A 276 27.37 -16.78 -12.99
N VAL A 277 27.07 -15.94 -11.99
CA VAL A 277 25.75 -15.86 -11.33
C VAL A 277 24.64 -15.51 -12.33
N VAL A 278 24.93 -14.66 -13.32
CA VAL A 278 23.96 -14.22 -14.32
C VAL A 278 23.51 -15.36 -15.23
N LEU A 279 24.35 -16.36 -15.51
CA LEU A 279 23.94 -17.49 -16.35
C LEU A 279 23.11 -18.51 -15.57
N ASP A 280 23.52 -18.86 -14.36
CA ASP A 280 22.78 -19.83 -13.54
C ASP A 280 21.42 -19.27 -13.06
N ASP A 281 21.35 -17.98 -12.70
CA ASP A 281 20.09 -17.33 -12.33
C ASP A 281 19.16 -17.12 -13.55
N ILE A 282 19.70 -16.77 -14.73
CA ILE A 282 18.89 -16.70 -15.96
C ILE A 282 18.46 -18.09 -16.41
N GLU A 283 19.27 -19.13 -16.23
CA GLU A 283 18.89 -20.51 -16.54
C GLU A 283 17.81 -21.02 -15.59
N ALA A 284 17.95 -20.79 -14.28
CA ALA A 284 16.95 -21.12 -13.27
C ALA A 284 15.63 -20.35 -13.49
N GLU A 285 15.70 -19.03 -13.75
CA GLU A 285 14.51 -18.23 -14.04
C GLU A 285 13.91 -18.59 -15.41
N ARG A 286 14.70 -18.96 -16.42
CA ARG A 286 14.17 -19.49 -17.69
C ARG A 286 13.45 -20.81 -17.51
N GLN A 287 14.00 -21.73 -16.71
CA GLN A 287 13.35 -23.00 -16.38
C GLN A 287 12.06 -22.79 -15.59
N ARG A 288 12.07 -21.85 -14.63
CA ARG A 288 10.88 -21.44 -13.87
C ARG A 288 9.81 -20.81 -14.78
N LEU A 289 10.20 -19.90 -15.68
CA LEU A 289 9.29 -19.25 -16.63
C LEU A 289 8.73 -20.22 -17.68
N GLU A 290 9.51 -21.19 -18.17
CA GLU A 290 8.99 -22.23 -19.05
C GLU A 290 8.05 -23.21 -18.31
N ALA A 291 8.29 -23.52 -17.03
CA ALA A 291 7.36 -24.28 -16.20
C ALA A 291 6.05 -23.52 -15.92
N GLU A 292 6.14 -22.23 -15.61
CA GLU A 292 4.98 -21.35 -15.42
C GLU A 292 4.17 -21.19 -16.73
N LYS A 293 4.86 -21.01 -17.86
CA LYS A 293 4.26 -20.97 -19.20
C LYS A 293 3.61 -22.29 -19.61
N ALA A 294 4.18 -23.44 -19.20
CA ALA A 294 3.54 -24.75 -19.40
C ALA A 294 2.26 -24.87 -18.57
N ALA A 295 2.29 -24.51 -17.28
CA ALA A 295 1.10 -24.49 -16.43
C ALA A 295 0.00 -23.54 -16.95
N LEU A 296 0.39 -22.36 -17.47
CA LEU A 296 -0.52 -21.43 -18.13
C LEU A 296 -1.06 -21.96 -19.46
N ALA A 297 -0.31 -22.79 -20.19
CA ALA A 297 -0.78 -23.45 -21.40
C ALA A 297 -1.80 -24.56 -21.08
N ASP A 298 -1.56 -25.34 -20.03
CA ASP A 298 -2.48 -26.37 -19.53
C ASP A 298 -3.79 -25.73 -19.02
N GLU A 299 -3.70 -24.68 -18.20
CA GLU A 299 -4.88 -23.96 -17.71
C GLU A 299 -5.64 -23.26 -18.86
N ARG A 300 -4.93 -22.72 -19.86
CA ARG A 300 -5.57 -22.19 -21.08
C ARG A 300 -6.27 -23.29 -21.89
N ALA A 301 -5.67 -24.48 -22.01
CA ALA A 301 -6.29 -25.61 -22.68
C ALA A 301 -7.54 -26.09 -21.93
N ARG A 302 -7.49 -26.09 -20.60
CA ARG A 302 -8.63 -26.38 -19.73
C ARG A 302 -9.75 -25.35 -19.90
N ILE A 303 -9.46 -24.05 -19.83
CA ILE A 303 -10.44 -22.97 -20.02
C ILE A 303 -11.08 -23.06 -21.42
N LEU A 304 -10.31 -23.40 -22.46
CA LEU A 304 -10.85 -23.62 -23.80
C LEU A 304 -11.79 -24.83 -23.86
N ALA A 305 -11.43 -25.96 -23.23
CA ALA A 305 -12.28 -27.15 -23.15
C ALA A 305 -13.57 -26.89 -22.34
N GLU A 306 -13.47 -26.17 -21.21
CA GLU A 306 -14.62 -25.75 -20.41
C GLU A 306 -15.53 -24.79 -21.20
N ALA A 307 -14.96 -23.86 -21.98
CA ALA A 307 -15.72 -22.96 -22.85
C ALA A 307 -16.40 -23.68 -24.04
N GLU A 308 -15.77 -24.70 -24.63
CA GLU A 308 -16.40 -25.55 -25.65
C GLU A 308 -17.52 -26.41 -25.06
N ALA A 309 -17.31 -26.99 -23.87
CA ALA A 309 -18.34 -27.73 -23.15
C ALA A 309 -19.52 -26.83 -22.77
N ALA A 310 -19.28 -25.60 -22.31
CA ALA A 310 -20.32 -24.61 -22.01
C ALA A 310 -21.11 -24.21 -23.26
N LYS A 311 -20.45 -24.01 -24.41
CA LYS A 311 -21.13 -23.77 -25.70
C LYS A 311 -22.01 -24.95 -26.12
N ALA A 312 -21.51 -26.19 -25.98
CA ALA A 312 -22.29 -27.39 -26.28
C ALA A 312 -23.50 -27.55 -25.34
N ALA A 313 -23.34 -27.25 -24.05
CA ALA A 313 -24.42 -27.25 -23.08
C ALA A 313 -25.48 -26.17 -23.39
N ALA A 314 -25.06 -24.95 -23.74
CA ALA A 314 -25.96 -23.87 -24.14
C ALA A 314 -26.75 -24.20 -25.42
N ALA A 315 -26.09 -24.79 -26.43
CA ALA A 315 -26.76 -25.26 -27.64
C ALA A 315 -27.82 -26.34 -27.33
N LYS A 316 -27.50 -27.30 -26.44
CA LYS A 316 -28.44 -28.33 -25.99
C LYS A 316 -29.62 -27.73 -25.20
N ALA A 317 -29.38 -26.77 -24.32
CA ALA A 317 -30.42 -26.08 -23.57
C ALA A 317 -31.37 -25.29 -24.48
N SER A 318 -30.83 -24.60 -25.50
CA SER A 318 -31.60 -23.89 -26.52
C SER A 318 -32.50 -24.84 -27.33
N ALA A 319 -31.98 -26.00 -27.75
CA ALA A 319 -32.78 -27.04 -28.41
C ALA A 319 -33.92 -27.55 -27.50
N GLN A 320 -33.64 -27.87 -26.24
CA GLN A 320 -34.66 -28.31 -25.28
C GLN A 320 -35.73 -27.23 -25.01
N GLN A 321 -35.35 -25.95 -25.00
CA GLN A 321 -36.30 -24.85 -24.90
C GLN A 321 -37.21 -24.78 -26.14
N ALA A 322 -36.64 -24.91 -27.34
CA ALA A 322 -37.40 -24.94 -28.59
C ALA A 322 -38.40 -26.12 -28.65
N ASP A 323 -37.95 -27.33 -28.28
CA ASP A 323 -38.82 -28.51 -28.18
C ASP A 323 -39.97 -28.29 -27.17
N SER A 324 -39.66 -27.68 -26.01
CA SER A 324 -40.67 -27.37 -24.99
C SER A 324 -41.68 -26.30 -25.46
N ALA A 325 -41.25 -25.34 -26.27
CA ALA A 325 -42.11 -24.33 -26.87
C ALA A 325 -43.02 -24.93 -27.95
N ALA A 326 -42.48 -25.80 -28.81
CA ALA A 326 -43.27 -26.53 -29.81
C ALA A 326 -44.31 -27.47 -29.18
N ALA A 327 -43.96 -28.13 -28.06
CA ALA A 327 -44.89 -28.96 -27.30
C ALA A 327 -46.02 -28.12 -26.67
N ARG A 328 -45.70 -26.93 -26.11
CA ARG A 328 -46.70 -26.00 -25.56
C ARG A 328 -47.65 -25.48 -26.65
N ALA A 329 -47.12 -25.04 -27.79
CA ALA A 329 -47.94 -24.58 -28.92
C ALA A 329 -48.87 -25.67 -29.47
N THR A 330 -48.41 -26.92 -29.52
CA THR A 330 -49.24 -28.07 -29.90
C THR A 330 -50.37 -28.30 -28.88
N ALA A 331 -50.06 -28.25 -27.58
CA ALA A 331 -51.06 -28.42 -26.52
C ALA A 331 -52.10 -27.29 -26.48
N GLU A 332 -51.68 -26.05 -26.74
CA GLU A 332 -52.57 -24.89 -26.84
C GLU A 332 -53.51 -24.99 -28.05
N ARG A 333 -53.00 -25.41 -29.22
CA ARG A 333 -53.81 -25.69 -30.42
C ARG A 333 -54.86 -26.79 -30.16
N GLU A 334 -54.48 -27.88 -29.52
CA GLU A 334 -55.43 -28.93 -29.10
C GLU A 334 -56.46 -28.39 -28.08
N SER A 335 -56.05 -27.58 -27.12
CA SER A 335 -56.97 -26.97 -26.13
C SER A 335 -58.03 -26.09 -26.80
N LEU A 336 -57.63 -25.22 -27.73
CA LEU A 336 -58.55 -24.36 -28.50
C LEU A 336 -59.49 -25.19 -29.37
N ALA A 337 -58.99 -26.20 -30.07
CA ALA A 337 -59.80 -27.06 -30.92
C ALA A 337 -60.82 -27.89 -30.11
N ASN A 338 -60.44 -28.38 -28.93
CA ASN A 338 -61.36 -29.07 -28.02
C ASN A 338 -62.44 -28.13 -27.46
N ALA A 339 -62.12 -26.87 -27.18
CA ALA A 339 -63.11 -25.88 -26.76
C ALA A 339 -64.13 -25.58 -27.89
N ALA A 340 -63.66 -25.41 -29.13
CA ALA A 340 -64.51 -25.21 -30.30
C ALA A 340 -65.41 -26.44 -30.59
N LEU A 341 -64.90 -27.66 -30.40
CA LEU A 341 -65.69 -28.89 -30.50
C LEU A 341 -66.81 -28.96 -29.46
N LEU A 342 -66.55 -28.58 -28.20
CA LEU A 342 -67.56 -28.59 -27.14
C LEU A 342 -68.69 -27.59 -27.43
N ASP A 343 -68.36 -26.39 -27.92
CA ASP A 343 -69.37 -25.40 -28.34
C ASP A 343 -70.20 -25.88 -29.54
N ALA A 344 -69.53 -26.47 -30.55
CA ALA A 344 -70.20 -27.06 -31.70
C ALA A 344 -71.17 -28.19 -31.31
N LEU A 345 -70.77 -29.09 -30.40
CA LEU A 345 -71.64 -30.16 -29.89
C LEU A 345 -72.79 -29.64 -29.02
N GLY A 346 -72.61 -28.48 -28.35
CA GLY A 346 -73.63 -27.81 -27.54
C GLY A 346 -74.79 -27.23 -28.34
N GLN A 347 -74.64 -27.01 -29.65
CA GLN A 347 -75.68 -26.46 -30.51
C GLN A 347 -76.95 -27.34 -30.51
N ALA A 348 -78.09 -26.77 -30.17
CA ALA A 348 -79.33 -27.53 -29.97
C ALA A 348 -80.02 -27.98 -31.28
N GLU A 349 -79.82 -27.25 -32.37
CA GLU A 349 -80.42 -27.52 -33.68
C GLU A 349 -79.43 -28.33 -34.55
N VAL A 350 -79.93 -29.35 -35.25
CA VAL A 350 -79.10 -30.37 -35.92
C VAL A 350 -78.34 -29.78 -37.12
N SER A 351 -78.95 -28.88 -37.89
CA SER A 351 -78.29 -28.23 -39.03
C SER A 351 -77.21 -27.24 -38.57
N ALA A 352 -77.48 -26.44 -37.53
CA ALA A 352 -76.51 -25.55 -36.89
C ALA A 352 -75.32 -26.33 -36.29
N ARG A 353 -75.59 -27.45 -35.61
CA ARG A 353 -74.57 -28.37 -35.10
C ARG A 353 -73.70 -28.92 -36.23
N ALA A 354 -74.30 -29.32 -37.35
CA ALA A 354 -73.55 -29.83 -38.51
C ALA A 354 -72.66 -28.74 -39.16
N VAL A 355 -73.11 -27.48 -39.21
CA VAL A 355 -72.30 -26.35 -39.69
C VAL A 355 -71.15 -26.05 -38.71
N ALA A 356 -71.42 -26.00 -37.41
CA ALA A 356 -70.39 -25.73 -36.39
C ALA A 356 -69.31 -26.83 -36.35
N LEU A 357 -69.69 -28.10 -36.42
CA LEU A 357 -68.74 -29.22 -36.49
C LEU A 357 -67.88 -29.18 -37.77
N ARG A 358 -68.41 -28.63 -38.87
CA ARG A 358 -67.63 -28.42 -40.10
C ARG A 358 -66.53 -27.37 -39.89
N ALA A 359 -66.88 -26.25 -39.26
CA ALA A 359 -65.92 -25.19 -38.94
C ALA A 359 -64.78 -25.69 -38.04
N VAL A 360 -65.06 -26.54 -37.04
CA VAL A 360 -64.00 -27.14 -36.18
C VAL A 360 -62.97 -27.95 -37.00
N ILE A 361 -63.40 -28.63 -38.08
CA ILE A 361 -62.51 -29.40 -38.95
C ILE A 361 -61.65 -28.46 -39.82
N ASP A 362 -62.30 -27.45 -40.41
CA ASP A 362 -61.68 -26.53 -41.36
C ASP A 362 -60.72 -25.54 -40.65
N ASP A 363 -61.06 -25.07 -39.44
CA ASP A 363 -60.27 -24.11 -38.64
C ASP A 363 -59.18 -24.79 -37.77
N HIS A 364 -59.39 -26.04 -37.35
CA HIS A 364 -58.45 -26.80 -36.52
C HIS A 364 -58.00 -28.14 -37.15
N PRO A 365 -57.51 -28.15 -38.41
CA PRO A 365 -57.17 -29.39 -39.12
C PRO A 365 -56.07 -30.18 -38.41
N ALA A 366 -56.11 -31.50 -38.55
CA ALA A 366 -55.18 -32.47 -37.96
C ALA A 366 -55.11 -32.48 -36.41
N THR A 367 -56.11 -31.93 -35.71
CA THR A 367 -56.29 -32.10 -34.26
C THR A 367 -57.16 -33.31 -33.94
N MET A 368 -57.10 -33.82 -32.70
CA MET A 368 -58.04 -34.86 -32.24
C MET A 368 -59.49 -34.35 -32.24
N ALA A 369 -59.70 -33.06 -31.97
CA ALA A 369 -61.01 -32.44 -32.00
C ALA A 369 -61.64 -32.44 -33.40
N ALA A 370 -60.86 -32.19 -34.45
CA ALA A 370 -61.33 -32.30 -35.84
C ALA A 370 -61.74 -33.75 -36.20
N GLN A 371 -60.96 -34.76 -35.78
CA GLN A 371 -61.31 -36.17 -36.00
C GLN A 371 -62.61 -36.55 -35.26
N ALA A 372 -62.80 -36.05 -34.03
CA ALA A 372 -64.04 -36.23 -33.29
C ALA A 372 -65.24 -35.50 -33.94
N ALA A 373 -65.03 -34.32 -34.55
CA ALA A 373 -66.04 -33.61 -35.31
C ALA A 373 -66.44 -34.36 -36.60
N GLU A 374 -65.49 -34.95 -37.32
CA GLU A 374 -65.76 -35.83 -38.48
C GLU A 374 -66.60 -37.05 -38.09
N LEU A 375 -66.27 -37.68 -36.96
CA LEU A 375 -67.04 -38.81 -36.42
C LEU A 375 -68.46 -38.39 -36.01
N ALA A 376 -68.61 -37.26 -35.32
CA ALA A 376 -69.91 -36.72 -34.92
C ALA A 376 -70.79 -36.36 -36.14
N LEU A 377 -70.21 -35.75 -37.19
CA LEU A 377 -70.89 -35.50 -38.46
C LEU A 377 -71.32 -36.79 -39.17
N THR A 378 -70.54 -37.87 -39.01
CA THR A 378 -70.88 -39.18 -39.56
C THR A 378 -72.03 -39.83 -38.78
N GLN A 379 -72.07 -39.70 -37.46
CA GLN A 379 -73.19 -40.17 -36.63
C GLN A 379 -74.49 -39.39 -36.89
N LEU A 380 -74.41 -38.07 -37.13
CA LEU A 380 -75.57 -37.27 -37.55
C LEU A 380 -76.15 -37.67 -38.93
N ARG A 381 -75.43 -38.49 -39.70
CA ARG A 381 -75.84 -39.00 -41.03
C ARG A 381 -76.30 -40.46 -41.00
N ALA A 382 -76.17 -41.17 -39.88
CA ALA A 382 -76.47 -42.59 -39.78
C ALA A 382 -77.96 -42.84 -39.44
N PRO A 383 -78.64 -43.80 -40.12
CA PRO A 383 -79.93 -44.33 -39.67
C PRO A 383 -79.81 -45.16 -38.37
N SER A 384 -80.94 -45.37 -37.68
CA SER A 384 -81.03 -45.95 -36.34
C SER A 384 -80.64 -47.44 -36.23
N GLU A 385 -79.97 -47.77 -35.11
CA GLU A 385 -79.85 -49.05 -34.37
C GLU A 385 -79.74 -50.41 -35.12
N ALA A 386 -78.63 -51.15 -34.88
CA ALA A 386 -78.61 -52.55 -34.41
C ALA A 386 -77.17 -53.10 -34.19
N ASP A 387 -77.08 -54.18 -33.40
CA ASP A 387 -75.93 -55.10 -33.18
C ASP A 387 -74.68 -54.66 -32.38
N ALA A 388 -74.52 -55.31 -31.23
CA ALA A 388 -73.31 -55.47 -30.40
C ALA A 388 -72.69 -56.87 -30.70
N PRO A 389 -71.54 -57.35 -30.13
CA PRO A 389 -70.83 -56.96 -28.89
C PRO A 389 -69.30 -56.72 -29.12
N ALA A 390 -68.35 -56.71 -28.17
CA ALA A 390 -68.30 -57.15 -26.77
C ALA A 390 -67.25 -56.37 -25.90
N LYS A 391 -66.92 -56.92 -24.73
CA LYS A 391 -65.88 -56.47 -23.76
C LYS A 391 -64.97 -57.68 -23.44
N PRO A 392 -63.69 -57.51 -23.07
CA PRO A 392 -63.32 -57.23 -21.66
C PRO A 392 -62.11 -56.27 -21.58
N ALA A 393 -61.61 -55.73 -20.46
CA ALA A 393 -62.00 -55.46 -19.07
C ALA A 393 -60.74 -54.75 -18.47
N PRO A 394 -60.82 -53.98 -17.37
CA PRO A 394 -59.76 -53.07 -16.97
C PRO A 394 -58.78 -53.69 -15.97
N ASP A 395 -57.61 -53.06 -15.78
CA ASP A 395 -56.85 -53.21 -14.53
C ASP A 395 -56.20 -51.88 -14.08
N ALA A 396 -55.85 -51.80 -12.80
CA ALA A 396 -55.89 -50.57 -12.02
C ALA A 396 -54.56 -49.78 -11.87
N SER A 397 -54.72 -48.46 -11.68
CA SER A 397 -53.78 -47.56 -10.99
C SER A 397 -53.42 -48.08 -9.57
N PRO A 398 -52.36 -47.61 -8.86
CA PRO A 398 -51.60 -46.35 -9.01
C PRO A 398 -50.06 -46.62 -9.03
N THR A 399 -49.09 -45.70 -8.86
CA THR A 399 -49.04 -44.42 -8.13
C THR A 399 -47.90 -43.53 -8.61
N ARG A 400 -48.21 -42.27 -8.97
CA ARG A 400 -47.25 -41.17 -8.88
C ARG A 400 -47.04 -40.83 -7.40
N PHE A 401 -46.03 -41.37 -6.71
CA PHE A 401 -45.52 -40.83 -5.43
C PHE A 401 -44.20 -41.50 -4.96
N ALA A 402 -43.23 -41.69 -5.86
CA ALA A 402 -41.93 -42.32 -5.52
C ALA A 402 -40.70 -41.81 -6.32
N ALA A 403 -40.80 -40.65 -6.97
CA ALA A 403 -39.69 -40.04 -7.73
C ALA A 403 -39.55 -38.53 -7.48
N LEU A 404 -39.98 -38.08 -6.29
CA LEU A 404 -40.03 -36.67 -5.86
C LEU A 404 -39.10 -36.38 -4.66
N LEU A 405 -38.11 -37.26 -4.44
CA LEU A 405 -37.15 -37.19 -3.34
C LEU A 405 -35.71 -37.37 -3.85
N ASN A 406 -35.28 -36.48 -4.74
CA ASN A 406 -33.87 -36.06 -4.81
C ASN A 406 -33.71 -34.75 -5.60
N THR A 407 -33.83 -33.63 -4.88
CA THR A 407 -33.40 -32.31 -5.36
C THR A 407 -32.69 -31.56 -4.24
N PRO A 408 -31.35 -31.54 -4.22
CA PRO A 408 -30.58 -30.43 -3.68
C PRO A 408 -30.59 -29.25 -4.67
N VAL A 409 -30.65 -28.05 -4.11
CA VAL A 409 -30.59 -26.72 -4.75
C VAL A 409 -29.11 -26.41 -5.14
N PRO A 410 -28.82 -25.52 -6.13
CA PRO A 410 -27.50 -25.42 -6.79
C PRO A 410 -26.42 -24.73 -5.91
N ASP A 411 -25.14 -24.59 -6.31
CA ASP A 411 -24.61 -23.55 -7.23
C ASP A 411 -23.06 -23.69 -7.44
N PRO A 412 -22.26 -22.70 -7.95
CA PRO A 412 -21.96 -22.36 -9.35
C PRO A 412 -20.48 -22.53 -9.80
N GLY A 413 -20.21 -22.25 -11.10
CA GLY A 413 -18.88 -21.82 -11.61
C GLY A 413 -18.52 -22.39 -12.99
N ALA A 414 -18.08 -21.62 -14.01
CA ALA A 414 -17.93 -20.16 -14.12
C ALA A 414 -18.18 -19.68 -15.57
N GLY A 415 -18.65 -18.44 -15.73
CA GLY A 415 -18.80 -17.75 -17.02
C GLY A 415 -17.63 -16.80 -17.33
N PRO A 416 -17.73 -15.98 -18.40
CA PRO A 416 -16.70 -14.97 -18.70
C PRO A 416 -16.59 -13.93 -17.58
N ALA A 417 -15.37 -13.45 -17.32
CA ALA A 417 -15.11 -12.45 -16.29
C ALA A 417 -15.85 -11.14 -16.60
N LEU A 418 -16.68 -10.71 -15.65
CA LEU A 418 -17.48 -9.48 -15.71
C LEU A 418 -16.58 -8.24 -15.61
N SER A 419 -16.98 -7.14 -16.24
CA SER A 419 -16.38 -5.82 -15.97
C SER A 419 -16.57 -5.40 -14.51
N PRO A 420 -15.83 -4.40 -13.98
CA PRO A 420 -16.04 -3.93 -12.60
C PRO A 420 -17.47 -3.42 -12.34
N GLU A 421 -18.11 -2.85 -13.35
CA GLU A 421 -19.50 -2.36 -13.33
C GLU A 421 -20.50 -3.51 -13.27
N GLU A 422 -20.31 -4.53 -14.10
CA GLU A 422 -21.14 -5.75 -14.09
C GLU A 422 -20.89 -6.60 -12.83
N THR A 423 -19.67 -6.59 -12.29
CA THR A 423 -19.30 -7.25 -11.03
C THR A 423 -20.04 -6.63 -9.86
N GLU A 424 -20.09 -5.29 -9.78
CA GLU A 424 -20.86 -4.59 -8.75
C GLU A 424 -22.37 -4.80 -8.94
N ALA A 425 -22.86 -4.74 -10.19
CA ALA A 425 -24.27 -4.99 -10.48
C ALA A 425 -24.71 -6.42 -10.07
N ALA A 426 -23.83 -7.41 -10.24
CA ALA A 426 -24.08 -8.80 -9.84
C ALA A 426 -24.23 -8.96 -8.31
N LEU A 427 -23.64 -8.07 -7.49
CA LEU A 427 -23.84 -8.06 -6.04
C LEU A 427 -25.30 -7.75 -5.64
N SER A 428 -26.12 -7.21 -6.56
CA SER A 428 -27.55 -6.94 -6.34
C SER A 428 -27.85 -6.03 -5.14
N LEU A 429 -26.90 -5.14 -4.80
CA LEU A 429 -26.97 -4.27 -3.62
C LEU A 429 -28.15 -3.29 -3.70
N GLY A 430 -28.96 -3.27 -2.63
CA GLY A 430 -30.03 -2.31 -2.42
C GLY A 430 -29.53 -0.98 -1.86
N ARG A 431 -30.44 0.02 -1.81
CA ARG A 431 -30.17 1.35 -1.24
C ARG A 431 -29.67 1.28 0.22
N ASP A 432 -30.19 0.35 1.00
CA ASP A 432 -29.81 0.20 2.41
C ASP A 432 -28.43 -0.46 2.56
N ASP A 433 -28.07 -1.41 1.69
CA ASP A 433 -26.70 -1.98 1.63
C ASP A 433 -25.68 -0.89 1.27
N TYR A 434 -25.97 -0.08 0.24
CA TYR A 434 -25.14 1.07 -0.10
C TYR A 434 -25.03 2.07 1.07
N ARG A 435 -26.09 2.27 1.84
CA ARG A 435 -26.06 3.11 3.04
C ARG A 435 -25.12 2.53 4.11
N ASP A 436 -25.13 1.21 4.32
CA ASP A 436 -24.26 0.56 5.29
C ASP A 436 -22.79 0.52 4.85
N ILE A 437 -22.53 0.39 3.55
CA ILE A 437 -21.19 0.51 2.96
C ILE A 437 -20.68 1.95 3.10
N GLN A 438 -21.49 2.96 2.77
CA GLN A 438 -21.16 4.38 2.99
C GLN A 438 -20.87 4.66 4.47
N ARG A 439 -21.72 4.17 5.39
CA ARG A 439 -21.56 4.29 6.85
C ARG A 439 -20.25 3.66 7.33
N THR A 440 -19.89 2.51 6.79
CA THR A 440 -18.66 1.79 7.13
C THR A 440 -17.43 2.53 6.61
N LEU A 441 -17.44 2.97 5.34
CA LEU A 441 -16.36 3.79 4.77
C LEU A 441 -16.22 5.15 5.49
N ASP A 442 -17.30 5.78 5.94
CA ASP A 442 -17.21 7.01 6.74
C ASP A 442 -16.61 6.75 8.14
N ALA A 443 -16.95 5.63 8.78
CA ALA A 443 -16.35 5.18 10.03
C ALA A 443 -14.86 4.79 9.91
N LEU A 444 -14.46 4.23 8.76
CA LEU A 444 -13.06 4.00 8.37
C LEU A 444 -12.32 5.31 8.05
N GLY A 445 -13.05 6.38 7.72
CA GLY A 445 -12.57 7.75 7.64
C GLY A 445 -12.48 8.36 6.25
N TYR A 446 -13.12 7.77 5.24
CA TYR A 446 -13.10 8.25 3.87
C TYR A 446 -14.02 9.47 3.61
N GLY A 447 -14.70 9.98 4.64
CA GLY A 447 -15.33 11.30 4.65
C GLY A 447 -16.50 11.45 3.68
N LEU A 448 -17.51 10.60 3.83
CA LEU A 448 -18.71 10.55 2.98
C LEU A 448 -19.87 11.38 3.54
N GLY A 449 -19.84 11.79 4.80
CA GLY A 449 -20.92 12.55 5.43
C GLY A 449 -22.09 11.66 5.83
N GLU A 450 -23.33 12.18 5.76
CA GLU A 450 -24.52 11.39 6.08
C GLU A 450 -24.79 10.30 5.01
N PRO A 451 -24.86 9.01 5.38
CA PRO A 451 -25.14 7.93 4.44
C PRO A 451 -26.59 7.99 3.90
N ASP A 452 -26.74 8.30 2.61
CA ASP A 452 -28.02 8.45 1.92
C ASP A 452 -28.48 7.18 1.16
N GLY A 453 -27.53 6.28 0.86
CA GLY A 453 -27.71 5.11 0.01
C GLY A 453 -27.63 5.40 -1.51
N LEU A 454 -27.08 6.55 -1.91
CA LEU A 454 -26.84 6.92 -3.31
C LEU A 454 -25.33 6.85 -3.62
N PHE A 455 -24.91 5.86 -4.41
CA PHE A 455 -23.50 5.60 -4.67
C PHE A 455 -22.90 6.51 -5.76
N GLY A 456 -22.92 7.82 -5.51
CA GLY A 456 -22.48 8.88 -6.41
C GLY A 456 -20.95 9.10 -6.44
N PRO A 457 -20.47 10.18 -7.10
CA PRO A 457 -19.04 10.45 -7.29
C PRO A 457 -18.21 10.48 -6.00
N ALA A 458 -18.79 10.93 -4.88
CA ALA A 458 -18.15 10.90 -3.56
C ALA A 458 -17.89 9.46 -3.09
N SER A 459 -18.91 8.59 -3.13
CA SER A 459 -18.78 7.17 -2.80
C SER A 459 -17.77 6.45 -3.71
N ARG A 460 -17.80 6.73 -5.03
CA ARG A 460 -16.80 6.23 -5.98
C ARG A 460 -15.37 6.68 -5.64
N SER A 461 -15.20 7.92 -5.17
CA SER A 461 -13.90 8.45 -4.77
C SER A 461 -13.41 7.84 -3.46
N ALA A 462 -14.31 7.59 -2.50
CA ALA A 462 -13.98 6.89 -1.25
C ALA A 462 -13.57 5.43 -1.51
N VAL A 463 -14.28 4.73 -2.41
CA VAL A 463 -13.90 3.36 -2.83
C VAL A 463 -12.52 3.33 -3.47
N ARG A 464 -12.20 4.25 -4.40
CA ARG A 464 -10.84 4.35 -4.97
C ARG A 464 -9.77 4.65 -3.91
N ALA A 465 -10.06 5.53 -2.96
CA ALA A 465 -9.15 5.83 -1.87
C ALA A 465 -8.91 4.59 -0.98
N PHE A 466 -9.96 3.84 -0.64
CA PHE A 466 -9.85 2.59 0.11
C PHE A 466 -9.05 1.53 -0.66
N GLN A 467 -9.35 1.35 -1.95
CA GLN A 467 -8.63 0.43 -2.83
C GLN A 467 -7.14 0.78 -2.86
N LYS A 468 -6.80 2.04 -3.10
CA LYS A 468 -5.43 2.56 -3.11
C LYS A 468 -4.69 2.32 -1.78
N GLU A 469 -5.30 2.65 -0.64
CA GLU A 469 -4.70 2.48 0.68
C GLU A 469 -4.53 1.00 1.06
N ASN A 470 -5.35 0.10 0.48
CA ASN A 470 -5.27 -1.36 0.63
C ASN A 470 -4.53 -2.10 -0.51
N LEU A 471 -3.88 -1.38 -1.44
CA LEU A 471 -3.16 -1.95 -2.60
C LEU A 471 -4.04 -2.81 -3.55
N ILE A 472 -5.32 -2.48 -3.65
CA ILE A 472 -6.30 -3.04 -4.59
C ILE A 472 -6.38 -2.11 -5.82
N GLU A 473 -6.71 -2.65 -6.99
CA GLU A 473 -6.91 -1.87 -8.21
C GLU A 473 -7.97 -0.76 -8.00
N GLU A 474 -7.64 0.50 -8.38
CA GLU A 474 -8.45 1.70 -8.12
C GLU A 474 -9.68 1.82 -9.07
N THR A 475 -10.49 0.78 -9.19
CA THR A 475 -11.66 0.75 -10.10
C THR A 475 -12.77 1.73 -9.68
N GLY A 476 -12.95 1.97 -8.38
CA GLY A 476 -14.09 2.70 -7.82
C GLY A 476 -15.41 1.94 -7.78
N TYR A 477 -15.40 0.65 -8.14
CA TYR A 477 -16.55 -0.25 -8.11
C TYR A 477 -16.38 -1.32 -7.04
N LEU A 478 -17.48 -1.72 -6.40
CA LEU A 478 -17.50 -2.73 -5.37
C LEU A 478 -17.44 -4.14 -5.98
N SER A 479 -16.77 -5.04 -5.26
CA SER A 479 -16.76 -6.48 -5.53
C SER A 479 -16.91 -7.21 -4.19
N ALA A 480 -17.27 -8.51 -4.20
CA ALA A 480 -17.43 -9.29 -2.98
C ALA A 480 -16.16 -9.23 -2.10
N ASN A 481 -15.00 -9.52 -2.70
CA ASN A 481 -13.69 -9.43 -2.03
C ASN A 481 -13.39 -8.04 -1.45
N LEU A 482 -13.89 -6.97 -2.08
CA LEU A 482 -13.72 -5.61 -1.58
C LEU A 482 -14.64 -5.32 -0.38
N LEU A 483 -15.87 -5.84 -0.40
CA LEU A 483 -16.79 -5.76 0.74
C LEU A 483 -16.25 -6.55 1.94
N ASP A 484 -15.73 -7.75 1.72
CA ASP A 484 -15.07 -8.55 2.75
C ASP A 484 -13.89 -7.78 3.35
N ARG A 485 -13.04 -7.17 2.52
CA ARG A 485 -11.92 -6.35 2.98
C ARG A 485 -12.33 -5.11 3.77
N ILE A 486 -13.41 -4.42 3.35
CA ILE A 486 -14.00 -3.29 4.09
C ILE A 486 -14.54 -3.77 5.46
N ALA A 487 -15.18 -4.93 5.50
CA ALA A 487 -15.71 -5.51 6.72
C ALA A 487 -14.60 -5.96 7.68
N ASP A 488 -13.54 -6.59 7.19
CA ASP A 488 -12.37 -7.01 7.97
C ASP A 488 -11.68 -5.81 8.63
N GLU A 489 -11.41 -4.74 7.86
CA GLU A 489 -10.78 -3.52 8.37
C GLU A 489 -11.66 -2.85 9.45
N TYR A 490 -12.98 -2.85 9.26
CA TYR A 490 -13.94 -2.34 10.25
C TYR A 490 -14.13 -3.25 11.47
N ASN A 491 -13.89 -4.56 11.34
CA ASN A 491 -13.93 -5.52 12.44
C ASN A 491 -12.62 -5.57 13.24
N ALA A 492 -11.48 -5.29 12.61
CA ALA A 492 -10.17 -5.14 13.25
C ALA A 492 -10.02 -3.82 14.04
N ALA A 493 -10.93 -2.87 13.81
CA ALA A 493 -11.05 -1.64 14.59
C ALA A 493 -11.37 -1.93 16.07
N PRO A 494 -10.72 -1.25 17.04
CA PRO A 494 -11.03 -1.42 18.46
C PRO A 494 -12.52 -1.25 18.77
N ALA A 495 -13.07 -2.23 19.49
CA ALA A 495 -14.48 -2.25 19.91
C ALA A 495 -14.76 -1.34 21.13
N THR A 496 -13.72 -0.77 21.73
CA THR A 496 -13.78 0.22 22.80
C THR A 496 -13.02 1.48 22.40
N LEU A 497 -13.33 2.58 23.08
CA LEU A 497 -12.63 3.87 22.93
C LEU A 497 -11.46 4.02 23.90
N ASP A 498 -10.95 2.92 24.45
CA ASP A 498 -9.80 2.93 25.34
C ASP A 498 -8.50 2.72 24.55
N GLY A 499 -7.47 3.51 24.85
CA GLY A 499 -6.20 3.53 24.13
C GLY A 499 -5.56 4.91 24.08
N THR A 500 -4.47 5.04 23.34
CA THR A 500 -3.88 6.34 22.99
C THR A 500 -4.36 6.79 21.61
N TYR A 501 -4.57 8.09 21.44
CA TYR A 501 -5.10 8.72 20.24
C TYR A 501 -4.31 10.01 19.94
N ARG A 502 -4.23 10.43 18.67
CA ARG A 502 -3.64 11.74 18.30
C ARG A 502 -4.52 12.47 17.29
N ILE A 503 -5.35 13.36 17.80
CA ILE A 503 -6.26 14.22 17.03
C ILE A 503 -5.41 15.24 16.26
N PHE A 504 -5.69 15.44 14.96
CA PHE A 504 -5.04 16.47 14.16
C PHE A 504 -6.00 17.64 13.88
N VAL A 505 -5.55 18.86 14.12
CA VAL A 505 -6.22 20.07 13.65
C VAL A 505 -5.69 20.35 12.25
N ARG A 506 -6.57 20.30 11.25
CA ARG A 506 -6.22 20.51 9.84
C ARG A 506 -7.07 21.64 9.24
N ARG A 507 -6.67 22.09 8.06
CA ARG A 507 -7.41 23.00 7.19
C ARG A 507 -7.38 22.44 5.78
N ARG A 508 -8.50 22.48 5.07
CA ARG A 508 -8.56 22.13 3.64
C ARG A 508 -8.80 23.43 2.88
N TRP A 509 -7.88 23.80 2.02
CA TRP A 509 -8.03 24.98 1.18
C TRP A 509 -9.07 24.68 0.10
N ASP A 510 -10.18 25.43 0.06
CA ASP A 510 -11.26 25.23 -0.89
C ASP A 510 -11.14 26.12 -2.14
N ASP A 511 -12.02 25.89 -3.12
CA ASP A 511 -12.10 26.70 -4.34
C ASP A 511 -12.63 28.12 -4.06
N ALA A 512 -13.40 28.33 -3.01
CA ALA A 512 -14.00 29.63 -2.69
C ALA A 512 -12.96 30.62 -2.15
N TYR A 513 -12.12 30.17 -1.23
CA TYR A 513 -10.96 30.90 -0.72
C TYR A 513 -9.97 31.19 -1.84
N PHE A 514 -9.56 30.18 -2.62
CA PHE A 514 -8.58 30.37 -3.69
C PHE A 514 -9.06 31.35 -4.77
N ARG A 515 -10.36 31.35 -5.11
CA ARG A 515 -10.97 32.35 -6.01
C ARG A 515 -10.98 33.77 -5.41
N ARG A 516 -11.11 33.92 -4.09
CA ARG A 516 -11.08 35.23 -3.39
C ARG A 516 -9.67 35.75 -3.15
N ARG A 517 -8.69 34.87 -2.95
CA ARG A 517 -7.26 35.18 -2.76
C ARG A 517 -6.38 34.10 -3.43
N PRO A 518 -5.97 34.30 -4.68
CA PRO A 518 -5.03 33.42 -5.34
C PRO A 518 -3.67 33.51 -4.66
N ASP A 519 -3.14 32.37 -4.19
CA ASP A 519 -1.83 32.26 -3.58
C ASP A 519 -1.03 31.16 -4.30
N PRO A 520 0.14 31.48 -4.90
CA PRO A 520 0.93 30.51 -5.66
C PRO A 520 1.40 29.27 -4.86
N ALA A 521 1.43 29.34 -3.53
CA ALA A 521 1.86 28.22 -2.67
C ALA A 521 0.72 27.22 -2.35
N TYR A 522 -0.52 27.52 -2.75
CA TYR A 522 -1.70 26.72 -2.43
C TYR A 522 -2.45 26.28 -3.71
N ARG A 523 -3.18 25.18 -3.59
CA ARG A 523 -4.09 24.67 -4.62
C ARG A 523 -5.40 24.27 -3.92
N PRO A 524 -6.56 24.40 -4.59
CA PRO A 524 -7.81 23.85 -4.07
C PRO A 524 -7.66 22.36 -3.74
N GLY A 525 -8.30 21.93 -2.65
CA GLY A 525 -8.20 20.58 -2.11
C GLY A 525 -6.95 20.32 -1.24
N LYS A 526 -5.95 21.20 -1.20
CA LYS A 526 -4.75 21.01 -0.35
C LYS A 526 -5.15 20.93 1.12
N ILE A 527 -4.64 19.94 1.84
CA ILE A 527 -4.83 19.80 3.30
C ILE A 527 -3.54 20.22 4.00
N GLU A 528 -3.66 21.10 5.00
CA GLU A 528 -2.58 21.58 5.85
C GLU A 528 -2.85 21.16 7.30
N THR A 529 -1.83 20.72 8.05
CA THR A 529 -1.97 20.41 9.48
C THR A 529 -1.51 21.60 10.29
N LEU A 530 -2.41 22.16 11.09
CA LEU A 530 -2.19 23.34 11.94
C LEU A 530 -1.73 22.96 13.36
N GLY A 531 -2.02 21.73 13.79
CA GLY A 531 -1.52 21.19 15.05
C GLY A 531 -1.99 19.76 15.32
N SER A 532 -1.55 19.17 16.43
CA SER A 532 -2.09 17.90 16.91
C SER A 532 -2.12 17.82 18.43
N VAL A 533 -3.05 17.04 18.98
CA VAL A 533 -3.16 16.76 20.41
C VAL A 533 -3.21 15.26 20.65
N ALA A 534 -2.26 14.76 21.42
CA ALA A 534 -2.24 13.39 21.91
C ALA A 534 -3.12 13.30 23.15
N ILE A 535 -4.01 12.30 23.18
CA ILE A 535 -4.85 11.98 24.32
C ILE A 535 -4.74 10.49 24.64
N LYS A 536 -4.96 10.14 25.90
CA LYS A 536 -5.17 8.76 26.35
C LYS A 536 -6.60 8.67 26.86
N VAL A 537 -7.28 7.58 26.56
CA VAL A 537 -8.63 7.31 27.05
C VAL A 537 -8.62 5.97 27.79
N GLU A 538 -9.12 5.97 29.02
CA GLU A 538 -9.27 4.77 29.85
C GLU A 538 -10.61 4.82 30.59
N ASN A 539 -11.44 3.79 30.40
CA ASN A 539 -12.78 3.70 30.98
C ASN A 539 -13.64 4.95 30.68
N GLY A 540 -13.48 5.52 29.48
CA GLY A 540 -14.17 6.75 29.07
C GLY A 540 -13.74 8.04 29.80
N ARG A 541 -12.59 8.03 30.48
CA ARG A 541 -11.91 9.26 30.95
C ARG A 541 -10.81 9.62 29.97
N THR A 542 -10.76 10.88 29.56
CA THR A 542 -9.70 11.40 28.68
C THR A 542 -8.63 12.15 29.47
N GLU A 543 -7.38 11.78 29.25
CA GLU A 543 -6.17 12.50 29.66
C GLU A 543 -5.51 13.12 28.42
N VAL A 544 -5.03 14.36 28.50
CA VAL A 544 -4.27 14.99 27.41
C VAL A 544 -2.78 14.77 27.65
N LEU A 545 -2.15 13.97 26.80
CA LEU A 545 -0.72 13.61 26.91
C LEU A 545 0.21 14.71 26.40
N GLY A 546 -0.25 15.53 25.45
CA GLY A 546 0.56 16.63 24.92
C GLY A 546 -0.04 17.28 23.67
N PHE A 547 0.40 18.50 23.39
CA PHE A 547 -0.02 19.28 22.23
C PHE A 547 1.19 19.71 21.38
N GLN A 548 1.01 19.76 20.06
CA GLN A 548 2.00 20.21 19.09
C GLN A 548 1.39 21.28 18.19
N ASP A 549 1.87 22.52 18.30
CA ASP A 549 1.55 23.58 17.33
C ASP A 549 2.36 23.34 16.05
N LEU A 550 1.67 23.27 14.92
CA LEU A 550 2.28 23.14 13.60
C LEU A 550 1.95 24.36 12.71
N SER A 551 1.31 25.38 13.28
CA SER A 551 1.03 26.62 12.58
C SER A 551 2.32 27.43 12.38
N ARG A 552 2.41 28.11 11.24
CA ARG A 552 3.62 28.86 10.84
C ARG A 552 3.82 30.18 11.61
N GLN A 553 3.01 30.45 12.64
CA GLN A 553 3.08 31.68 13.45
C GLN A 553 3.28 31.33 14.93
N LYS A 554 4.16 32.06 15.63
CA LYS A 554 4.38 31.90 17.09
C LYS A 554 3.25 32.56 17.87
N THR A 555 2.06 31.97 17.86
CA THR A 555 0.83 32.63 18.31
C THR A 555 0.08 31.97 19.46
N ASP A 556 0.63 30.93 20.08
CA ASP A 556 0.01 30.18 21.20
C ASP A 556 -1.44 29.72 20.88
N ALA A 557 -1.75 29.50 19.60
CA ALA A 557 -3.12 29.50 19.05
C ALA A 557 -4.02 28.39 19.61
N TYR A 558 -3.40 27.36 20.18
CA TYR A 558 -4.05 26.16 20.71
C TYR A 558 -3.60 25.82 22.14
N LYS A 559 -2.94 26.75 22.84
CA LYS A 559 -2.41 26.56 24.19
C LYS A 559 -3.48 26.16 25.22
N ASP A 560 -4.71 26.63 25.01
CA ASP A 560 -5.88 26.34 25.85
C ASP A 560 -6.76 25.20 25.27
N LEU A 561 -6.25 24.39 24.33
CA LEU A 561 -6.99 23.29 23.71
C LEU A 561 -7.25 22.16 24.72
N ARG A 562 -8.51 22.05 25.14
CA ARG A 562 -9.04 20.98 25.97
C ARG A 562 -9.76 19.96 25.08
N VAL A 563 -9.60 18.69 25.42
CA VAL A 563 -10.25 17.57 24.75
C VAL A 563 -10.88 16.67 25.81
N SER A 564 -12.11 16.22 25.56
CA SER A 564 -12.72 15.11 26.29
C SER A 564 -13.52 14.23 25.35
N LEU A 565 -13.22 12.95 25.33
CA LEU A 565 -14.00 11.87 24.73
C LEU A 565 -14.71 11.10 25.86
N ASP A 566 -16.05 11.03 25.83
CA ASP A 566 -16.82 10.25 26.81
C ASP A 566 -16.98 8.78 26.40
N ALA A 567 -17.44 7.94 27.34
CA ALA A 567 -17.69 6.51 27.11
C ALA A 567 -18.79 6.22 26.07
N GLN A 568 -19.56 7.23 25.65
CA GLN A 568 -20.58 7.14 24.61
C GLN A 568 -20.06 7.62 23.25
N GLY A 569 -18.76 7.95 23.15
CA GLY A 569 -18.13 8.43 21.92
C GLY A 569 -18.36 9.90 21.63
N ARG A 570 -18.83 10.71 22.59
CA ARG A 570 -18.97 12.15 22.33
C ARG A 570 -17.63 12.85 22.52
N LEU A 571 -17.14 13.44 21.44
CA LEU A 571 -15.90 14.21 21.48
C LEU A 571 -16.20 15.70 21.65
N LYS A 572 -15.67 16.27 22.73
CA LYS A 572 -15.68 17.72 22.98
C LYS A 572 -14.28 18.29 22.86
N LEU A 573 -14.13 19.20 21.91
CA LEU A 573 -12.92 19.99 21.67
C LEU A 573 -13.21 21.45 22.01
N ARG A 574 -12.44 22.02 22.94
CA ARG A 574 -12.60 23.42 23.37
C ARG A 574 -11.27 24.15 23.44
N SER A 575 -11.07 25.17 22.61
CA SER A 575 -9.92 26.08 22.68
C SER A 575 -10.32 27.52 22.39
N THR A 576 -9.53 28.46 22.89
CA THR A 576 -9.56 29.86 22.47
C THR A 576 -8.60 30.04 21.30
N ILE A 577 -9.10 30.00 20.06
CA ILE A 577 -8.24 30.16 18.88
C ILE A 577 -7.82 31.63 18.75
N ASN A 578 -6.63 31.95 19.24
CA ASN A 578 -5.99 33.24 19.00
C ASN A 578 -5.13 33.14 17.73
N PHE A 579 -5.32 34.07 16.80
CA PHE A 579 -4.59 34.20 15.53
C PHE A 579 -4.81 33.08 14.50
N LEU A 580 -5.80 33.28 13.63
CA LEU A 580 -5.53 33.23 12.19
C LEU A 580 -5.85 34.61 11.59
N PHE A 581 -5.11 35.04 10.56
CA PHE A 581 -5.34 36.28 9.80
C PHE A 581 -5.11 37.63 10.53
N GLY A 582 -4.23 37.67 11.54
CA GLY A 582 -3.60 38.92 11.98
C GLY A 582 -4.46 39.91 12.78
N LYS A 583 -5.66 39.51 13.24
CA LYS A 583 -6.42 40.24 14.26
C LYS A 583 -6.85 39.28 15.37
N VAL A 584 -6.58 39.65 16.62
CA VAL A 584 -6.93 38.84 17.79
C VAL A 584 -8.44 38.88 18.00
N ARG A 585 -9.10 37.72 17.88
CA ARG A 585 -10.48 37.49 18.31
C ARG A 585 -10.57 36.12 18.97
N PRO A 586 -10.80 36.03 20.29
CA PRO A 586 -10.96 34.74 20.95
C PRO A 586 -12.24 34.06 20.46
N LYS A 587 -12.15 32.99 19.66
CA LYS A 587 -13.29 32.13 19.31
C LYS A 587 -13.17 30.81 20.05
N VAL A 588 -14.24 30.42 20.75
CA VAL A 588 -14.36 29.11 21.40
C VAL A 588 -14.75 28.10 20.33
N LEU A 589 -13.83 27.19 19.99
CA LEU A 589 -14.22 25.96 19.30
C LEU A 589 -15.08 25.14 20.28
N ASN A 590 -16.21 24.60 19.84
CA ASN A 590 -16.95 23.58 20.57
C ASN A 590 -17.37 22.52 19.55
N LEU A 591 -16.73 21.36 19.59
CA LEU A 591 -17.28 20.14 18.97
C LEU A 591 -18.16 19.44 20.02
N ASP A 592 -19.25 18.79 19.61
CA ASP A 592 -20.05 17.90 20.46
C ASP A 592 -20.67 16.77 19.62
N GLU A 593 -19.80 16.02 18.93
CA GLU A 593 -20.20 15.02 17.94
C GLU A 593 -20.22 13.60 18.52
N PRO A 594 -21.29 12.80 18.30
CA PRO A 594 -21.31 11.38 18.62
C PRO A 594 -20.51 10.58 17.58
N LEU A 595 -19.39 10.03 18.01
CA LEU A 595 -18.56 9.13 17.20
C LEU A 595 -19.18 7.74 17.10
N ALA A 596 -18.76 6.98 16.07
CA ALA A 596 -19.21 5.61 15.86
C ALA A 596 -18.75 4.68 16.99
N LYS A 597 -19.53 3.61 17.24
CA LYS A 597 -19.25 2.61 18.30
C LYS A 597 -17.95 1.81 18.10
N ARG A 598 -17.38 1.84 16.90
CA ARG A 598 -16.08 1.23 16.56
C ARG A 598 -15.26 2.29 15.83
N TRP A 599 -14.02 2.50 16.26
CA TRP A 599 -13.16 3.53 15.69
C TRP A 599 -12.12 2.91 14.77
N ALA A 600 -12.28 3.10 13.46
CA ALA A 600 -11.23 2.86 12.47
C ALA A 600 -10.46 4.14 12.09
N THR A 601 -9.18 4.00 11.77
CA THR A 601 -8.14 5.04 11.92
C THR A 601 -8.12 6.15 10.84
N GLY A 602 -9.21 6.91 10.67
CA GLY A 602 -9.24 7.96 9.64
C GLY A 602 -10.17 9.18 9.77
N ARG A 603 -11.22 9.17 10.61
CA ARG A 603 -12.37 10.09 10.41
C ARG A 603 -12.05 11.60 10.41
N ALA A 604 -12.34 12.24 9.29
CA ALA A 604 -12.36 13.69 9.16
C ALA A 604 -13.67 14.28 9.72
N ILE A 605 -13.60 15.38 10.49
CA ILE A 605 -14.77 16.11 10.98
C ILE A 605 -14.75 17.53 10.40
N THR A 606 -15.69 17.80 9.48
CA THR A 606 -15.90 19.14 8.91
C THR A 606 -16.68 20.01 9.90
N PHE A 607 -16.35 21.30 9.97
CA PHE A 607 -17.06 22.27 10.80
C PHE A 607 -17.79 23.25 9.90
N GLU A 608 -19.11 23.24 9.88
CA GLU A 608 -19.90 24.11 8.97
C GLU A 608 -20.35 25.44 9.62
N ASP A 609 -20.33 25.57 10.96
CA ASP A 609 -20.71 26.81 11.69
C ASP A 609 -19.62 27.91 11.71
N GLY A 610 -19.04 28.15 10.54
CA GLY A 610 -18.07 29.20 10.27
C GLY A 610 -18.64 30.33 9.42
N GLU A 611 -19.37 31.28 10.01
CA GLU A 611 -19.93 32.49 9.35
C GLU A 611 -18.97 33.33 8.47
N TRP A 612 -17.68 32.98 8.39
CA TRP A 612 -16.64 33.73 7.67
C TRP A 612 -15.66 32.88 6.83
N ASP A 613 -15.67 31.55 6.90
CA ASP A 613 -14.81 30.68 6.06
C ASP A 613 -15.35 29.23 6.02
N GLU A 614 -15.79 28.76 4.85
CA GLU A 614 -16.27 27.39 4.59
C GLU A 614 -15.10 26.36 4.57
N ALA A 615 -13.86 26.84 4.53
CA ALA A 615 -12.63 26.06 4.32
C ALA A 615 -12.00 25.42 5.59
N PHE A 616 -12.75 25.20 6.69
CA PHE A 616 -12.18 24.74 7.97
C PHE A 616 -12.63 23.31 8.36
N HIS A 617 -11.68 22.36 8.41
CA HIS A 617 -11.97 20.93 8.60
C HIS A 617 -10.98 20.25 9.58
N VAL A 618 -11.41 19.93 10.80
CA VAL A 618 -10.57 19.26 11.80
C VAL A 618 -10.54 17.75 11.53
N ASN A 619 -9.38 17.21 11.15
CA ASN A 619 -9.28 15.81 10.73
C ASN A 619 -8.80 14.92 11.87
N ILE A 620 -9.72 14.18 12.50
CA ILE A 620 -9.46 13.43 13.71
C ILE A 620 -8.96 12.03 13.38
N ARG A 621 -7.70 11.94 12.95
CA ARG A 621 -7.03 10.65 12.82
C ARG A 621 -6.81 10.04 14.20
N VAL A 622 -6.78 8.72 14.23
CA VAL A 622 -6.35 7.94 15.39
C VAL A 622 -5.07 7.23 15.04
N LEU A 623 -4.13 7.28 15.98
CA LEU A 623 -2.93 6.47 15.94
C LEU A 623 -3.13 5.45 17.05
N ARG A 624 -3.33 4.16 16.71
CA ARG A 624 -3.25 3.12 17.73
C ARG A 624 -1.87 3.19 18.35
N SER A 625 -1.82 3.33 19.67
CA SER A 625 -0.75 2.71 20.44
C SER A 625 -1.02 1.22 20.44
N ASP A 626 -0.11 0.44 19.88
CA ASP A 626 0.07 -0.95 20.30
C ASP A 626 0.88 -0.97 21.60
#